data_AF-F8FBE2-F1
#
_entry.id   AF-F8FBE2-F1
#
_cell.length_a   1.000
_cell.length_b   1.000
_cell.length_c   1.000
_cell.angle_alpha   90.00
_cell.angle_beta   90.00
_cell.angle_gamma   90.00
#
_symmetry.space_group_name_H-M   'P 1'
#
loop_
_entity.id
_entity.type
_entity.pdbx_description
1 polymer ?
#
loop_
_entity_poly.entity_id
_entity_poly.type
_entity_poly.pdbx_seq_one_letter_code
_entity_poly.pdbx_strand_id
1 'polypeptide(L)'
;MKKLYSQMTREELEHEMKRLREEMEQAEFPSQKAVLESKYETAKSYTLDPADFPPGLYKVHNVQLPFHVVYLNGIMAWGTLDGREEASFPISMLTRFQA
;
A
#
# COMPACT_ATOMS: atom_id res chain seq x y z
N MET A 1 -13.64 -9.25 -18.68
CA MET A 1 -13.49 -8.43 -17.45
C MET A 1 -12.19 -8.82 -16.76
N LYS A 2 -11.38 -7.85 -16.31
CA LYS A 2 -10.20 -8.14 -15.48
C LYS A 2 -10.68 -8.47 -14.05
N LYS A 3 -10.11 -9.49 -13.40
CA LYS A 3 -10.40 -9.81 -11.99
C LYS A 3 -10.03 -8.61 -11.09
N LEU A 4 -10.77 -8.41 -10.01
CA LEU A 4 -10.35 -7.49 -8.93
C LEU A 4 -9.18 -8.11 -8.16
N TYR A 5 -8.30 -7.29 -7.57
CA TYR A 5 -7.18 -7.79 -6.77
C TYR A 5 -7.63 -8.66 -5.59
N SER A 6 -8.78 -8.34 -4.97
CA SER A 6 -9.38 -9.15 -3.91
C SER A 6 -9.85 -10.54 -4.35
N GLN A 7 -9.92 -10.80 -5.66
CA GLN A 7 -10.36 -12.06 -6.25
C GLN A 7 -9.20 -12.84 -6.90
N MET A 8 -8.00 -12.25 -6.91
CA MET A 8 -6.81 -12.90 -7.47
C MET A 8 -6.22 -13.88 -6.47
N THR A 9 -5.70 -15.00 -6.97
CA THR A 9 -4.84 -15.88 -6.19
C THR A 9 -3.51 -15.20 -5.89
N ARG A 10 -2.73 -15.74 -4.94
CA ARG A 10 -1.38 -15.24 -4.65
C ARG A 10 -0.48 -15.23 -5.89
N GLU A 11 -0.51 -16.29 -6.69
CA GLU A 11 0.27 -16.38 -7.94
C GLU A 11 -0.16 -15.30 -8.96
N GLU A 12 -1.47 -15.06 -9.10
CA GLU A 12 -2.00 -14.01 -9.98
C GLU A 12 -1.59 -12.61 -9.50
N LEU A 13 -1.60 -12.35 -8.19
CA LEU A 13 -1.13 -11.10 -7.59
C LEU A 13 0.38 -10.91 -7.80
N GLU A 14 1.18 -11.96 -7.65
CA GLU A 14 2.63 -11.92 -7.88
C GLU A 14 2.95 -11.62 -9.35
N HIS A 15 2.24 -12.25 -10.29
CA HIS A 15 2.38 -11.96 -11.71
C HIS A 15 1.95 -10.52 -12.06
N GLU A 16 0.82 -10.05 -11.52
CA GLU A 16 0.36 -8.68 -11.70
C GLU A 16 1.35 -7.66 -11.13
N MET A 17 1.90 -7.90 -9.94
CA MET A 17 2.93 -7.06 -9.33
C MET A 17 4.21 -7.03 -10.16
N LYS A 18 4.61 -8.15 -10.77
CA LYS A 18 5.75 -8.19 -11.70
C LYS A 18 5.50 -7.33 -12.94
N ARG A 19 4.34 -7.50 -13.59
CA ARG A 19 3.94 -6.69 -14.74
C ARG A 19 3.93 -5.19 -14.43
N LEU A 20 3.39 -4.80 -13.27
CA LEU A 20 3.37 -3.40 -12.84
C LEU A 20 4.78 -2.84 -12.63
N ARG A 21 5.73 -3.63 -12.11
CA ARG A 21 7.14 -3.23 -12.01
C ARG A 21 7.78 -2.99 -13.36
N GLU A 22 7.60 -3.90 -14.30
CA GLU A 22 8.10 -3.76 -15.66
C GLU A 22 7.52 -2.49 -16.33
N GLU A 23 6.23 -2.22 -16.15
CA GLU A 23 5.59 -0.98 -16.65
C GLU A 23 6.13 0.28 -15.97
N MET A 24 6.53 0.22 -14.69
CA MET A 24 7.16 1.34 -13.99
C MET A 24 8.55 1.65 -14.53
N GLU A 25 9.32 0.63 -14.91
CA GLU A 25 10.65 0.80 -15.53
C GLU A 25 10.56 1.45 -16.91
N GLN A 26 9.47 1.21 -17.64
CA GLN A 26 9.20 1.81 -18.95
C GLN A 26 8.43 3.14 -18.87
N ALA A 27 8.06 3.60 -17.68
CA ALA A 27 7.28 4.83 -17.53
C ALA A 27 8.15 6.07 -17.82
N GLU A 28 7.74 6.87 -18.80
CA GLU A 28 8.46 8.09 -19.18
C GLU A 28 8.15 9.28 -18.27
N PHE A 29 6.96 9.28 -17.64
CA PHE A 29 6.47 10.39 -16.83
C PHE A 29 6.36 10.03 -15.34
N PRO A 30 6.75 10.92 -14.42
CA PRO A 30 6.58 10.71 -12.98
C PRO A 30 5.13 10.44 -12.56
N SER A 31 4.17 11.09 -13.21
CA SER A 31 2.74 10.88 -12.94
C SER A 31 2.28 9.48 -13.33
N GLN A 32 2.76 8.94 -14.45
CA GLN A 32 2.48 7.58 -14.87
C GLN A 32 3.05 6.57 -13.87
N LYS A 33 4.31 6.78 -13.47
CA LYS A 33 4.96 5.94 -12.45
C LYS A 33 4.19 5.95 -11.14
N ALA A 34 3.76 7.12 -10.65
CA ALA A 34 2.97 7.22 -9.42
C ALA A 34 1.64 6.44 -9.47
N VAL A 35 0.95 6.43 -10.62
CA VAL A 35 -0.26 5.62 -10.81
C VAL A 35 0.06 4.12 -10.76
N LEU A 36 1.17 3.69 -11.35
CA LEU A 36 1.59 2.30 -11.33
C LEU A 36 2.05 1.86 -9.93
N GLU A 37 2.78 2.70 -9.20
CA GLU A 37 3.17 2.48 -7.80
C GLU A 37 1.93 2.30 -6.92
N SER A 38 0.92 3.16 -7.07
CA SER A 38 -0.34 3.03 -6.32
C SER A 38 -1.05 1.70 -6.58
N LYS A 39 -1.09 1.24 -7.84
CA LYS A 39 -1.64 -0.08 -8.18
C LYS A 39 -0.81 -1.21 -7.56
N TYR A 40 0.51 -1.08 -7.62
CA TYR A 40 1.44 -2.06 -7.09
C TYR A 40 1.27 -2.23 -5.57
N GLU A 41 1.23 -1.12 -4.82
CA GLU A 41 1.01 -1.16 -3.37
C GLU A 41 -0.37 -1.73 -3.01
N THR A 42 -1.41 -1.38 -3.77
CA THR A 42 -2.73 -1.98 -3.57
C THR A 42 -2.69 -3.50 -3.77
N ALA A 43 -2.07 -3.99 -4.85
CA ALA A 43 -1.95 -5.43 -5.11
C ALA A 43 -1.11 -6.13 -4.03
N LYS A 44 0.02 -5.53 -3.64
CA LYS A 44 0.90 -6.03 -2.58
C LYS A 44 0.16 -6.17 -1.26
N SER A 45 -0.73 -5.23 -0.93
CA SER A 45 -1.49 -5.28 0.31
C SER A 45 -2.40 -6.51 0.42
N TYR A 46 -2.91 -7.06 -0.70
CA TYR A 46 -3.66 -8.32 -0.70
C TYR A 46 -2.80 -9.57 -0.46
N THR A 47 -1.47 -9.42 -0.42
CA THR A 47 -0.53 -10.51 -0.11
C THR A 47 -0.05 -10.49 1.35
N LEU A 48 -0.50 -9.51 2.14
CA LEU A 48 -0.12 -9.30 3.54
C LEU A 48 -1.27 -9.67 4.48
N ASP A 49 -0.94 -9.99 5.73
CA ASP A 49 -1.93 -10.20 6.79
C ASP A 49 -2.21 -8.88 7.53
N PRO A 50 -3.44 -8.34 7.52
CA PRO A 50 -3.80 -7.17 8.30
C PRO A 50 -3.51 -7.30 9.80
N ALA A 51 -3.50 -8.53 10.35
CA ALA A 51 -3.19 -8.76 11.76
C ALA A 51 -1.76 -8.33 12.15
N ASP A 52 -0.84 -8.25 11.18
CA ASP A 52 0.53 -7.80 11.40
C ASP A 52 0.65 -6.27 11.58
N PHE A 53 -0.44 -5.54 11.36
CA PHE A 53 -0.51 -4.07 11.39
C PHE A 53 -1.49 -3.55 12.47
N PRO A 54 -1.28 -3.84 13.76
CA PRO A 54 -2.11 -3.33 14.84
C PRO A 54 -2.03 -1.81 14.93
N PRO A 55 -3.01 -1.15 15.57
CA PRO A 55 -2.97 0.29 15.82
C PRO A 55 -1.66 0.74 16.47
N GLY A 56 -1.12 1.89 16.03
CA GLY A 56 0.17 2.38 16.48
C GLY A 56 0.83 3.34 15.48
N LEU A 57 2.10 3.68 15.74
CA LEU A 57 2.86 4.63 14.93
C LEU A 57 3.64 3.92 13.82
N TYR A 58 3.47 4.40 12.59
CA TYR A 58 4.10 3.86 11.39
C TYR A 58 4.78 4.95 10.57
N LYS A 59 5.83 4.55 9.85
CA LYS A 59 6.34 5.28 8.69
C LYS A 59 5.55 4.83 7.47
N VAL A 60 5.17 5.78 6.63
CA VAL A 60 4.48 5.52 5.37
C VAL A 60 5.46 5.78 4.24
N HIS A 61 5.55 4.85 3.28
CA HIS A 61 6.39 5.03 2.10
C HIS A 61 6.04 6.35 1.38
N ASN A 62 7.05 7.14 1.02
CA ASN A 62 6.94 8.47 0.39
C ASN A 62 6.20 9.55 1.20
N VAL A 63 5.99 9.34 2.50
CA VAL A 63 5.47 10.37 3.41
C VAL A 63 6.47 10.60 4.54
N GLN A 64 6.85 11.85 4.77
CA GLN A 64 7.84 12.20 5.79
C GLN A 64 7.25 12.29 7.20
N LEU A 65 5.95 12.57 7.30
CA LEU A 65 5.26 12.71 8.57
C LEU A 65 4.92 11.34 9.18
N PRO A 66 4.94 11.22 10.52
CA PRO A 66 4.51 10.00 11.18
C PRO A 66 3.00 9.78 10.99
N PHE A 67 2.61 8.53 10.79
CA PHE A 67 1.22 8.12 10.63
C PHE A 67 0.78 7.29 11.83
N HIS A 68 -0.23 7.76 12.55
CA HIS A 68 -0.82 7.04 13.67
C HIS A 68 -2.04 6.24 13.19
N VAL A 69 -1.88 4.93 13.03
CA VAL A 69 -2.95 4.00 12.64
C VAL A 69 -3.89 3.81 13.82
N VAL A 70 -5.18 4.05 13.59
CA VAL A 70 -6.25 3.88 14.58
C VAL A 70 -6.97 2.56 14.38
N TYR A 71 -7.26 2.19 13.13
CA TYR A 71 -7.91 0.93 12.78
C TYR A 71 -7.59 0.52 11.34
N LEU A 72 -7.92 -0.73 10.99
CA LEU A 72 -7.85 -1.23 9.62
C LEU A 72 -9.25 -1.50 9.07
N ASN A 73 -9.41 -1.28 7.76
CA ASN A 73 -10.60 -1.69 7.00
C ASN A 73 -10.15 -2.36 5.70
N GLY A 74 -10.25 -3.69 5.66
CA GLY A 74 -9.68 -4.50 4.58
C GLY A 74 -8.17 -4.34 4.51
N ILE A 75 -7.66 -3.95 3.34
CA ILE A 75 -6.23 -3.71 3.08
C ILE A 75 -5.78 -2.27 3.40
N MET A 76 -6.67 -1.43 3.91
CA MET A 76 -6.40 -0.02 4.19
C MET A 76 -6.25 0.22 5.70
N ALA A 77 -5.21 0.94 6.06
CA ALA A 77 -5.03 1.48 7.40
C ALA A 77 -5.57 2.92 7.47
N TRP A 78 -6.39 3.19 8.49
CA TRP A 78 -7.02 4.49 8.73
C TRP A 78 -6.45 5.11 9.99
N GLY A 79 -6.20 6.41 9.94
CA GLY A 79 -5.56 7.11 11.06
C GLY A 79 -5.30 8.57 10.78
N THR A 80 -4.31 9.14 11.47
CA THR A 80 -3.94 10.55 11.33
C THR A 80 -2.46 10.75 11.01
N LEU A 81 -2.17 11.67 10.08
CA LEU A 81 -0.83 12.19 9.83
C LEU A 81 -0.51 13.33 10.79
N ASP A 82 0.63 13.23 11.45
CA ASP A 82 1.11 14.22 12.44
C ASP A 82 0.07 14.58 13.52
N GLY A 83 -0.85 13.65 13.82
CA GLY A 83 -1.93 13.83 14.78
C GLY A 83 -3.02 14.83 14.36
N ARG A 84 -3.08 15.25 13.09
CA ARG A 84 -3.97 16.32 12.62
C ARG A 84 -4.86 15.91 11.46
N GLU A 85 -4.26 15.41 10.39
CA GLU A 85 -4.97 15.17 9.14
C GLU A 85 -5.39 13.71 9.05
N GLU A 86 -6.70 13.45 8.91
CA GLU A 86 -7.20 12.11 8.64
C GLU A 86 -6.68 11.61 7.30
N ALA A 87 -6.11 10.40 7.30
CA ALA A 87 -5.57 9.79 6.10
C ALA A 87 -5.77 8.27 6.12
N SER A 88 -5.69 7.68 4.94
CA SER A 88 -5.61 6.23 4.82
C SER A 88 -4.56 5.81 3.80
N PHE A 89 -3.89 4.70 4.10
CA PHE A 89 -2.84 4.14 3.26
C PHE A 89 -3.02 2.62 3.14
N PRO A 90 -2.69 2.02 1.99
CA PRO A 90 -2.54 0.58 1.87
C PRO A 90 -1.54 0.04 2.90
N ILE A 91 -1.85 -1.08 3.55
CA ILE A 91 -0.99 -1.67 4.60
C ILE A 91 0.42 -2.00 4.08
N SER A 92 0.58 -2.24 2.78
CA SER A 92 1.88 -2.52 2.16
C SER A 92 2.86 -1.35 2.16
N MET A 93 2.36 -0.13 2.36
CA MET A 93 3.16 1.09 2.47
C MET A 93 3.65 1.34 3.89
N LEU A 94 3.17 0.58 4.88
CA LEU A 94 3.48 0.79 6.28
C LEU A 94 4.74 0.04 6.70
N THR A 95 5.60 0.75 7.43
CA THR A 95 6.73 0.15 8.16
C THR A 95 6.63 0.56 9.61
N ARG A 96 6.63 -0.41 10.53
CA ARG A 96 6.63 -0.11 11.97
C ARG A 96 7.86 0.73 12.32
N PHE A 97 7.70 1.69 13.21
CA PHE A 97 8.87 2.25 13.89
C PHE A 97 9.48 1.13 14.73
N GLN A 98 10.57 0.53 14.26
CA GLN A 98 11.43 -0.24 15.15
C GLN A 98 12.04 0.76 16.14
N ALA A 99 11.86 0.50 17.42
CA ALA A 99 12.57 1.18 18.51
C ALA A 99 14.04 0.78 18.49
#